data_AF-A0A923S7U0-F1
#
_entry.id   AF-A0A923S7U0-F1
#
_cell.length_a   1.000
_cell.length_b   1.000
_cell.length_c   1.000
_cell.angle_alpha   90.00
_cell.angle_beta   90.00
_cell.angle_gamma   90.00
#
_symmetry.space_group_name_H-M   'P 1'
#
loop_
_entity.id
_entity.type
_entity.pdbx_description
1 polymer ?
#
loop_
_entity_poly.entity_id
_entity_poly.type
_entity_poly.pdbx_seq_one_letter_code
_entity_poly.pdbx_strand_id
1 'polypeptide(L)'
;MKQKKKWMIPLCVIGGLLLVCAGLLWYMVSHSLDFSVGRCLVAENGSYMFIDGNSPIVMSNRKDKEGMFAGLETGDKILLLHDGIQESYPGGTGAYWYMKLEDGTQADIPEQVMEELAELGWTIVANEADPNVVAPAPEAYAFDAQYIRTDGYSDDRSYPYHAVISSKAELEAYYEAYKDIYDLERREVVYSDTSIGFLDACDKYDDAYFERQNLVLIVLQEGSGSIRHEITDVRRHRLEDGASDGWAITIDSKAPEVVTDDMAQWHLFLEVQMGDVIKPTDKVWVNGVLSERAPAVSGLVGISRTPATYAYQDHWGVKLTAKNITPSGLTIVCTQQDGEPTGELNTGSYYGLEVLRDGEWVAVELLPMEGELAWTSEAWMIPANEDTEWDVNWSRLYGELPAGSYRISKSIMDFRGTGDFDKETYYAGFDIVDSTTANSIAYEYDGFGVSIPLLSGWEYMIEEYSADGMSYGVSFRPSGEDGWIDFHYWPTFGVCGTGLETKEFGNGTMGTYDGGKIWNYISYPASKGNFVATTHGVADWWDSYGDEVLGIITAAICTDTIVD
;
A
#
# COMPACT_ATOMS: atom_id res chain seq x y z
N MET A 1 -69.75 37.32 -15.42
CA MET A 1 -69.14 36.10 -14.85
C MET A 1 -67.95 35.67 -15.71
N LYS A 2 -66.70 35.77 -15.22
CA LYS A 2 -65.50 34.98 -15.61
C LYS A 2 -64.22 35.71 -15.17
N GLN A 3 -63.98 35.80 -13.85
CA GLN A 3 -62.68 36.27 -13.33
C GLN A 3 -62.30 35.56 -12.02
N LYS A 4 -62.61 34.26 -11.92
CA LYS A 4 -62.27 33.41 -10.74
C LYS A 4 -61.17 32.37 -10.99
N LYS A 5 -60.62 32.25 -12.22
CA LYS A 5 -59.71 31.15 -12.59
C LYS A 5 -58.20 31.43 -12.48
N LYS A 6 -57.75 32.69 -12.32
CA LYS A 6 -56.29 33.01 -12.29
C LYS A 6 -55.61 32.80 -10.93
N TRP A 7 -56.36 32.81 -9.83
CA TRP A 7 -55.82 32.52 -8.49
C TRP A 7 -55.96 31.04 -8.08
N MET A 8 -56.75 30.27 -8.83
CA MET A 8 -57.12 28.91 -8.45
C MET A 8 -55.97 27.92 -8.63
N ILE A 9 -55.09 28.12 -9.63
CA ILE A 9 -53.96 27.22 -9.90
C ILE A 9 -52.87 27.31 -8.81
N PRO A 10 -52.34 28.50 -8.43
CA PRO A 10 -51.38 28.58 -7.33
C PRO A 10 -51.99 28.17 -5.97
N LEU A 11 -53.28 28.45 -5.72
CA LEU A 11 -53.98 27.96 -4.52
C LEU A 11 -54.14 26.42 -4.51
N CYS A 12 -54.36 25.79 -5.66
CA CYS A 12 -54.42 24.33 -5.77
C CYS A 12 -53.05 23.67 -5.62
N VAL A 13 -51.97 24.30 -6.10
CA VAL A 13 -50.59 23.79 -5.93
C VAL A 13 -50.15 23.91 -4.47
N ILE A 14 -50.42 25.06 -3.84
CA ILE A 14 -50.15 25.27 -2.40
C ILE A 14 -51.03 24.32 -1.56
N GLY A 15 -52.31 24.17 -1.91
CA GLY A 15 -53.21 23.22 -1.25
C GLY A 15 -52.76 21.77 -1.42
N GLY A 16 -52.23 21.40 -2.59
CA GLY A 16 -51.66 20.09 -2.85
C GLY A 16 -50.40 19.83 -2.03
N LEU A 17 -49.47 20.79 -1.98
CA LEU A 17 -48.27 20.72 -1.13
C LEU A 17 -48.63 20.62 0.36
N LEU A 18 -49.59 21.42 0.83
CA LEU A 18 -50.06 21.34 2.22
C LEU A 18 -50.72 19.99 2.53
N LEU A 19 -51.45 19.39 1.59
CA LEU A 19 -52.01 18.04 1.76
C LEU A 19 -50.93 16.95 1.77
N VAL A 20 -49.89 17.07 0.95
CA VAL A 20 -48.73 16.17 0.97
C VAL A 20 -47.98 16.30 2.30
N CYS A 21 -47.71 17.53 2.75
CA CYS A 21 -47.07 17.76 4.05
C CYS A 21 -47.94 17.24 5.20
N ALA A 22 -49.26 17.45 5.18
CA ALA A 22 -50.17 16.90 6.18
C ALA A 22 -50.24 15.37 6.16
N GLY A 23 -50.18 14.76 4.97
CA GLY A 23 -50.10 13.31 4.80
C GLY A 23 -48.79 12.73 5.33
N LEU A 24 -47.66 13.38 5.06
CA LEU A 24 -46.34 13.02 5.59
C LEU A 24 -46.28 13.18 7.11
N LEU A 25 -46.78 14.29 7.65
CA LEU A 25 -46.90 14.52 9.10
C LEU A 25 -47.77 13.45 9.77
N TRP A 26 -48.92 13.11 9.17
CA TRP A 26 -49.77 12.05 9.69
C TRP A 26 -49.09 10.68 9.63
N TYR A 27 -48.37 10.38 8.55
CA TYR A 27 -47.60 9.14 8.41
C TYR A 27 -46.49 9.05 9.47
N MET A 28 -45.74 10.12 9.69
CA MET A 28 -44.70 10.19 10.71
C MET A 28 -45.25 10.00 12.13
N VAL A 29 -46.36 10.69 12.48
CA VAL A 29 -47.00 10.54 13.80
C VAL A 29 -47.58 9.15 14.00
N SER A 30 -48.15 8.54 12.96
CA SER A 30 -48.74 7.19 13.05
C SER A 30 -47.70 6.06 13.10
N HIS A 31 -46.47 6.30 12.65
CA HIS A 31 -45.37 5.33 12.65
C HIS A 31 -44.25 5.69 13.64
N SER A 32 -44.48 6.68 14.50
CA SER A 32 -43.50 7.15 15.50
C SER A 32 -42.12 7.50 14.90
N LEU A 33 -42.11 8.11 13.71
CA LEU A 33 -40.90 8.55 13.03
C LEU A 33 -40.57 10.00 13.40
N ASP A 34 -39.29 10.28 13.63
CA ASP A 34 -38.79 11.62 13.94
C ASP A 34 -37.49 11.95 13.19
N PHE A 35 -37.17 13.25 13.13
CA PHE A 35 -35.89 13.76 12.63
C PHE A 35 -35.10 14.41 13.75
N SER A 36 -33.86 13.94 13.93
CA SER A 36 -32.94 14.52 14.92
C SER A 36 -31.61 14.88 14.27
N VAL A 37 -30.93 15.88 14.83
CA VAL A 37 -29.56 16.26 14.42
C VAL A 37 -28.63 16.03 15.58
N GLY A 38 -27.52 15.34 15.32
CA GLY A 38 -26.59 14.91 16.36
C GLY A 38 -25.28 14.44 15.74
N ARG A 39 -24.39 13.92 16.58
CA ARG A 39 -23.06 13.46 16.17
C ARG A 39 -23.04 11.93 16.08
N CYS A 40 -22.38 11.37 15.09
CA CYS A 40 -22.18 9.93 14.96
C CYS A 40 -21.02 9.49 15.87
N LEU A 41 -21.13 8.31 16.46
CA LEU A 41 -20.05 7.64 17.17
C LEU A 41 -19.99 6.19 16.71
N VAL A 42 -18.80 5.71 16.39
CA VAL A 42 -18.56 4.35 15.90
C VAL A 42 -17.88 3.55 17.00
N ALA A 43 -18.53 2.48 17.47
CA ALA A 43 -17.96 1.56 18.44
C ALA A 43 -17.10 0.49 17.75
N GLU A 44 -16.06 -0.02 18.42
CA GLU A 44 -15.16 -1.05 17.86
C GLU A 44 -15.89 -2.35 17.52
N ASN A 45 -17.02 -2.62 18.19
CA ASN A 45 -17.87 -3.77 17.89
C ASN A 45 -18.72 -3.61 16.60
N GLY A 46 -18.47 -2.56 15.81
CA GLY A 46 -19.16 -2.26 14.55
C GLY A 46 -20.53 -1.59 14.72
N SER A 47 -20.93 -1.23 15.94
CA SER A 47 -22.18 -0.53 16.20
C SER A 47 -22.04 0.97 15.94
N TYR A 48 -23.08 1.57 15.36
CA TYR A 48 -23.18 3.02 15.19
C TYR A 48 -24.10 3.61 16.26
N MET A 49 -23.68 4.71 16.86
CA MET A 49 -24.45 5.46 17.84
C MET A 49 -24.69 6.89 17.35
N PHE A 50 -25.85 7.41 17.70
CA PHE A 50 -26.24 8.80 17.51
C PHE A 50 -26.20 9.51 18.85
N ILE A 51 -25.43 10.59 18.92
CA ILE A 51 -25.26 11.40 20.11
C ILE A 51 -26.15 12.64 19.99
N ASP A 52 -27.23 12.66 20.79
CA ASP A 52 -28.14 13.79 20.92
C ASP A 52 -27.83 14.52 22.24
N GLY A 53 -27.11 15.65 22.15
CA GLY A 53 -26.57 16.32 23.33
C GLY A 53 -25.62 15.39 24.09
N ASN A 54 -25.98 14.99 25.31
CA ASN A 54 -25.22 14.04 26.14
C ASN A 54 -25.86 12.64 26.19
N SER A 55 -26.78 12.32 25.27
CA SER A 55 -27.47 11.03 25.26
C SER A 55 -26.95 10.16 24.12
N PRO A 56 -26.21 9.06 24.40
CA PRO A 56 -25.83 8.09 23.39
C PRO A 56 -27.01 7.16 23.05
N ILE A 57 -27.26 6.99 21.76
CA ILE A 57 -28.38 6.20 21.23
C ILE A 57 -27.86 5.23 20.16
N VAL A 58 -27.91 3.92 20.42
CA VAL A 58 -27.55 2.87 19.45
C VAL A 58 -28.52 2.88 18.27
N MET A 59 -27.97 2.94 17.06
CA MET A 59 -28.72 2.90 15.81
C MET A 59 -28.76 1.48 15.24
N SER A 60 -29.95 1.06 14.83
CA SER A 60 -30.16 -0.19 14.08
C SER A 60 -30.68 0.12 12.67
N ASN A 61 -30.20 -0.59 11.66
CA ASN A 61 -30.63 -0.41 10.28
C ASN A 61 -32.03 -1.01 10.07
N ARG A 62 -33.06 -0.19 9.81
CA ARG A 62 -34.44 -0.65 9.60
C ARG A 62 -34.77 -1.05 8.17
N LYS A 63 -33.90 -0.75 7.21
CA LYS A 63 -34.14 -1.04 5.79
C LYS A 63 -33.43 -2.29 5.28
N ASP A 64 -32.73 -3.02 6.16
CA ASP A 64 -31.87 -4.17 5.81
C ASP A 64 -30.93 -3.86 4.63
N LYS A 65 -30.55 -2.59 4.47
CA LYS A 65 -29.66 -2.14 3.39
C LYS A 65 -28.21 -2.34 3.83
N GLU A 66 -27.50 -3.30 3.24
CA GLU A 66 -26.07 -3.50 3.53
C GLU A 66 -25.28 -2.20 3.40
N GLY A 67 -24.34 -1.99 4.34
CA GLY A 67 -23.51 -0.79 4.37
C GLY A 67 -24.29 0.52 4.58
N MET A 68 -25.49 0.49 5.18
CA MET A 68 -26.30 1.71 5.36
C MET A 68 -25.49 2.84 5.97
N PHE A 69 -24.66 2.58 6.99
CA PHE A 69 -23.85 3.57 7.71
C PHE A 69 -22.39 3.63 7.24
N ALA A 70 -22.04 2.95 6.13
CA ALA A 70 -20.67 2.92 5.63
C ALA A 70 -20.18 4.33 5.26
N GLY A 71 -18.97 4.67 5.70
CA GLY A 71 -18.37 6.00 5.50
C GLY A 71 -18.80 7.07 6.50
N LEU A 72 -19.54 6.72 7.56
CA LEU A 72 -19.68 7.59 8.74
C LEU A 72 -18.56 7.33 9.73
N GLU A 73 -18.00 8.41 10.26
CA GLU A 73 -16.92 8.40 11.24
C GLU A 73 -17.35 9.00 12.58
N THR A 74 -16.56 8.74 13.64
CA THR A 74 -16.82 9.30 14.97
C THR A 74 -16.64 10.82 14.95
N GLY A 75 -17.71 11.54 15.26
CA GLY A 75 -17.77 13.00 15.23
C GLY A 75 -18.56 13.56 14.06
N ASP A 76 -18.90 12.78 13.04
CA ASP A 76 -19.68 13.27 11.90
C ASP A 76 -21.04 13.82 12.35
N LYS A 77 -21.38 15.01 11.88
CA LYS A 77 -22.70 15.60 12.16
C LYS A 77 -23.71 15.05 11.17
N ILE A 78 -24.76 14.42 11.67
CA ILE A 78 -25.77 13.77 10.84
C ILE A 78 -27.17 14.29 11.15
N LEU A 79 -27.98 14.45 10.11
CA LEU A 79 -29.44 14.50 10.20
C LEU A 79 -29.95 13.07 10.06
N LEU A 80 -30.70 12.58 11.05
CA LEU A 80 -31.16 11.20 11.13
C LEU A 80 -32.69 11.12 11.08
N LEU A 81 -33.22 10.25 10.21
CA LEU A 81 -34.62 9.82 10.23
C LEU A 81 -34.73 8.49 10.99
N HIS A 82 -35.43 8.47 12.12
CA HIS A 82 -35.43 7.32 13.02
C HIS A 82 -36.79 7.05 13.70
N ASP A 83 -36.94 5.86 14.30
CA ASP A 83 -38.04 5.51 15.20
C ASP A 83 -37.97 6.30 16.52
N GLY A 84 -39.01 6.30 17.35
CA GLY A 84 -38.91 6.77 18.73
C GLY A 84 -37.72 6.15 19.48
N ILE A 85 -37.05 6.95 20.32
CA ILE A 85 -35.90 6.51 21.12
C ILE A 85 -36.39 5.72 22.33
N GLN A 86 -35.84 4.52 22.54
CA GLN A 86 -36.18 3.66 23.68
C GLN A 86 -35.65 4.24 25.00
N GLU A 87 -36.42 4.07 26.09
CA GLU A 87 -36.06 4.49 27.46
C GLU A 87 -35.01 3.55 28.10
N SER A 88 -33.97 3.18 27.36
CA SER A 88 -32.80 2.41 27.79
C SER A 88 -31.55 3.29 27.85
N TYR A 89 -30.49 2.84 28.51
CA TYR A 89 -29.20 3.51 28.49
C TYR A 89 -28.05 2.54 28.13
N PRO A 90 -27.34 2.73 27.01
CA PRO A 90 -27.61 3.73 25.96
C PRO A 90 -29.01 3.57 25.35
N GLY A 91 -29.56 4.65 24.80
CA GLY A 91 -30.85 4.64 24.10
C GLY A 91 -30.79 3.72 22.87
N GLY A 92 -31.94 3.31 22.34
CA GLY A 92 -31.99 2.52 21.11
C GLY A 92 -32.98 3.11 20.10
N THR A 93 -32.59 3.20 18.83
CA THR A 93 -33.51 3.58 17.75
C THR A 93 -33.26 2.82 16.45
N GLY A 94 -34.29 2.74 15.62
CA GLY A 94 -34.20 2.25 14.25
C GLY A 94 -34.01 3.39 13.26
N ALA A 95 -32.91 3.39 12.53
CA ALA A 95 -32.61 4.37 11.49
C ALA A 95 -33.13 3.91 10.13
N TYR A 96 -33.76 4.84 9.38
CA TYR A 96 -34.25 4.60 8.02
C TYR A 96 -33.42 5.32 6.95
N TRP A 97 -32.76 6.41 7.34
CA TRP A 97 -31.96 7.26 6.48
C TRP A 97 -31.15 8.26 7.30
N TYR A 98 -29.98 8.68 6.79
CA TYR A 98 -29.26 9.84 7.30
C TYR A 98 -28.74 10.71 6.15
N MET A 99 -28.34 11.93 6.50
CA MET A 99 -27.53 12.82 5.68
C MET A 99 -26.41 13.40 6.53
N LYS A 100 -25.17 13.21 6.08
CA LYS A 100 -24.00 13.87 6.65
C LYS A 100 -24.07 15.35 6.33
N LEU A 101 -23.99 16.17 7.36
CA LEU A 101 -24.09 17.63 7.30
C LEU A 101 -22.72 18.30 7.39
N GLU A 102 -21.81 17.70 8.15
CA GLU A 102 -20.48 18.23 8.47
C GLU A 102 -19.59 17.06 8.87
N ASP A 103 -18.33 17.08 8.46
CA ASP A 103 -17.30 16.20 9.02
C ASP A 103 -17.11 16.50 10.51
N GLY A 104 -16.64 15.54 11.28
CA GLY A 104 -16.21 15.81 12.65
C GLY A 104 -15.26 14.76 13.18
N THR A 105 -14.80 15.01 14.40
CA THR A 105 -13.76 14.22 15.06
C THR A 105 -14.27 13.72 16.42
N GLN A 106 -13.52 12.84 17.08
CA GLN A 106 -13.84 12.41 18.44
C GLN A 106 -13.94 13.57 19.43
N ALA A 107 -13.24 14.69 19.20
CA ALA A 107 -13.34 15.89 20.02
C ALA A 107 -14.71 16.58 19.95
N ASP A 108 -15.52 16.26 18.93
CA ASP A 108 -16.90 16.72 18.80
C ASP A 108 -17.89 15.91 19.66
N ILE A 109 -17.45 14.82 20.28
CA ILE A 109 -18.26 14.02 21.21
C ILE A 109 -18.05 14.54 22.63
N PRO A 110 -19.10 14.79 23.42
CA PRO A 110 -18.96 15.23 24.81
C PRO A 110 -18.17 14.21 25.64
N GLU A 111 -17.17 14.70 26.37
CA GLU A 111 -16.30 13.88 27.24
C GLU A 111 -17.11 13.01 28.22
N GLN A 112 -18.20 13.56 28.78
CA GLN A 112 -19.12 12.81 29.65
C GLN A 112 -19.71 11.56 28.97
N VAL A 113 -20.06 11.64 27.68
CA VAL A 113 -20.61 10.50 26.93
C VAL A 113 -19.55 9.42 26.77
N MET A 114 -18.30 9.82 26.52
CA MET A 114 -17.18 8.89 26.38
C MET A 114 -16.88 8.16 27.69
N GLU A 115 -16.90 8.86 28.82
CA GLU A 115 -16.72 8.27 30.16
C GLU A 115 -17.84 7.28 30.48
N GLU A 116 -19.11 7.67 30.28
CA GLU A 116 -20.26 6.83 30.57
C GLU A 116 -20.31 5.57 29.69
N LEU A 117 -19.91 5.67 28.42
CA LEU A 117 -19.81 4.52 27.53
C LEU A 117 -18.67 3.58 27.91
N ALA A 118 -17.51 4.12 28.33
CA ALA A 118 -16.39 3.33 28.81
C ALA A 118 -16.73 2.55 30.09
N GLU A 119 -17.45 3.17 31.05
CA GLU A 119 -17.95 2.48 32.25
C GLU A 119 -18.88 1.31 31.92
N LEU A 120 -19.63 1.41 30.81
CA LEU A 120 -20.53 0.38 30.31
C LEU A 120 -19.83 -0.67 29.43
N GLY A 121 -18.52 -0.58 29.27
CA GLY A 121 -17.71 -1.53 28.50
C GLY A 121 -17.79 -1.33 26.98
N TRP A 122 -18.23 -0.16 26.51
CA TRP A 122 -18.17 0.19 25.09
C TRP A 122 -16.80 0.75 24.75
N THR A 123 -16.13 0.14 23.77
CA THR A 123 -14.89 0.67 23.18
C THR A 123 -15.21 1.42 21.89
N ILE A 124 -14.61 2.60 21.72
CA ILE A 124 -14.90 3.52 20.61
C ILE A 124 -13.75 3.46 19.61
N VAL A 125 -14.07 3.43 18.33
CA VAL A 125 -13.06 3.54 17.26
C VAL A 125 -12.39 4.92 17.39
N ALA A 126 -11.10 4.93 17.71
CA ALA A 126 -10.33 6.15 17.81
C ALA A 126 -10.18 6.75 16.41
N ASN A 127 -10.68 7.97 16.21
CA ASN A 127 -10.35 8.75 15.02
C ASN A 127 -8.97 9.39 15.25
N GLU A 128 -8.06 9.19 14.32
CA GLU A 128 -6.66 9.62 14.40
C GLU A 128 -6.52 11.09 14.79
N ALA A 129 -5.92 11.33 15.96
CA ALA A 129 -5.41 12.64 16.36
C ALA A 129 -3.99 12.45 16.90
N ASP A 130 -3.05 13.12 16.20
CA ASP A 130 -1.61 13.24 16.42
C ASP A 130 -0.73 12.09 15.85
N PRO A 131 -0.04 12.30 14.70
CA PRO A 131 0.86 11.31 14.10
C PRO A 131 2.14 11.04 14.92
N ASN A 132 2.35 11.71 16.06
CA ASN A 132 3.52 11.51 16.91
C ASN A 132 3.25 10.77 18.23
N VAL A 133 2.08 10.15 18.41
CA VAL A 133 1.84 9.26 19.56
C VAL A 133 1.32 7.89 19.07
N VAL A 134 2.27 7.01 18.78
CA VAL A 134 2.01 5.61 18.45
C VAL A 134 1.34 4.93 19.66
N ALA A 135 0.07 4.56 19.52
CA ALA A 135 -0.54 3.60 20.43
C ALA A 135 0.31 2.33 20.45
N PRO A 136 0.64 1.75 21.62
CA PRO A 136 1.52 0.59 21.67
C PRO A 136 0.91 -0.54 20.84
N ALA A 137 1.68 -1.04 19.87
CA ALA A 137 1.32 -2.20 19.06
C ALA A 137 0.78 -3.33 19.98
N PRO A 138 -0.35 -3.97 19.64
CA PRO A 138 -0.94 -4.99 20.49
C PRO A 138 0.06 -6.13 20.73
N GLU A 139 0.07 -6.67 21.95
CA GLU A 139 1.00 -7.76 22.31
C GLU A 139 0.74 -9.05 21.52
N ALA A 140 -0.45 -9.22 20.95
CA ALA A 140 -0.82 -10.29 20.05
C ALA A 140 -1.87 -9.77 19.05
N TYR A 141 -1.79 -10.26 17.81
CA TYR A 141 -2.65 -9.84 16.71
C TYR A 141 -3.73 -10.89 16.45
N ALA A 142 -4.94 -10.43 16.11
CA ALA A 142 -6.00 -11.31 15.64
C ALA A 142 -5.65 -11.84 14.24
N PHE A 143 -5.94 -13.11 13.98
CA PHE A 143 -5.67 -13.75 12.71
C PHE A 143 -6.70 -14.82 12.38
N ASP A 144 -6.84 -15.10 11.08
CA ASP A 144 -7.46 -16.31 10.55
C ASP A 144 -6.39 -17.18 9.88
N ALA A 145 -6.56 -18.50 9.91
CA ALA A 145 -5.61 -19.41 9.26
C ALA A 145 -6.27 -20.62 8.60
N GLN A 146 -5.76 -21.00 7.42
CA GLN A 146 -6.08 -22.26 6.74
C GLN A 146 -4.86 -23.18 6.72
N TYR A 147 -5.07 -24.48 6.91
CA TYR A 147 -4.01 -25.48 7.04
C TYR A 147 -4.11 -26.47 5.89
N ILE A 148 -3.29 -26.28 4.86
CA ILE A 148 -3.38 -27.03 3.61
C ILE A 148 -2.25 -28.04 3.53
N ARG A 149 -2.59 -29.33 3.44
CA ARG A 149 -1.63 -30.38 3.14
C ARG A 149 -1.35 -30.38 1.65
N THR A 150 -0.11 -30.07 1.30
CA THR A 150 0.36 -30.00 -0.08
C THR A 150 1.33 -31.12 -0.42
N ASP A 151 1.84 -31.90 0.56
CA ASP A 151 2.83 -32.95 0.32
C ASP A 151 4.01 -32.45 -0.57
N GLY A 152 4.94 -33.32 -0.99
CA GLY A 152 6.10 -32.93 -1.81
C GLY A 152 7.44 -32.98 -1.07
N TYR A 153 8.54 -32.56 -1.69
CA TYR A 153 9.86 -32.62 -1.05
C TYR A 153 10.92 -31.82 -1.80
N SER A 154 11.83 -31.17 -1.08
CA SER A 154 12.99 -30.46 -1.62
C SER A 154 14.21 -30.70 -0.72
N ASP A 155 15.29 -31.27 -1.28
CA ASP A 155 16.57 -31.47 -0.58
C ASP A 155 17.31 -30.15 -0.32
N ASP A 156 17.01 -29.11 -1.10
CA ASP A 156 17.74 -27.84 -1.10
C ASP A 156 17.13 -26.76 -0.18
N ARG A 157 16.14 -27.10 0.66
CA ARG A 157 15.41 -26.12 1.49
C ARG A 157 15.39 -26.51 2.96
N SER A 158 15.52 -25.51 3.83
CA SER A 158 15.22 -25.69 5.24
C SER A 158 13.77 -25.29 5.54
N TYR A 159 13.19 -25.95 6.54
CA TYR A 159 11.85 -25.69 7.04
C TYR A 159 11.95 -25.33 8.53
N PRO A 160 11.10 -24.41 9.04
CA PRO A 160 10.05 -23.70 8.32
C PRO A 160 10.59 -22.57 7.44
N TYR A 161 9.89 -22.27 6.36
CA TYR A 161 10.12 -21.05 5.57
C TYR A 161 8.79 -20.34 5.34
N HIS A 162 8.83 -19.07 4.96
CA HIS A 162 7.63 -18.29 4.67
C HIS A 162 7.73 -17.48 3.37
N ALA A 163 6.57 -17.15 2.82
CA ALA A 163 6.40 -16.16 1.76
C ALA A 163 5.30 -15.18 2.19
N VAL A 164 5.51 -13.88 1.94
CA VAL A 164 4.46 -12.87 2.07
C VAL A 164 4.01 -12.53 0.67
N ILE A 165 2.72 -12.69 0.43
CA ILE A 165 2.06 -12.50 -0.85
C ILE A 165 1.20 -11.24 -0.74
N SER A 166 1.51 -10.23 -1.53
CA SER A 166 0.87 -8.91 -1.50
C SER A 166 0.00 -8.65 -2.72
N SER A 167 -0.05 -9.58 -3.68
CA SER A 167 -0.93 -9.47 -4.84
C SER A 167 -1.34 -10.83 -5.39
N LYS A 168 -2.40 -10.83 -6.20
CA LYS A 168 -2.84 -12.03 -6.92
C LYS A 168 -1.76 -12.55 -7.88
N ALA A 169 -1.06 -11.66 -8.57
CA ALA A 169 0.05 -12.02 -9.45
C ALA A 169 1.19 -12.72 -8.68
N GLU A 170 1.51 -12.25 -7.47
CA GLU A 170 2.48 -12.92 -6.59
C GLU A 170 2.01 -14.30 -6.14
N LEU A 171 0.70 -14.48 -5.88
CA LEU A 171 0.13 -15.79 -5.52
C LEU A 171 0.21 -16.77 -6.71
N GLU A 172 -0.07 -16.31 -7.91
CA GLU A 172 0.05 -17.09 -9.15
C GLU A 172 1.51 -17.43 -9.47
N ALA A 173 2.44 -16.50 -9.27
CA ALA A 173 3.87 -16.72 -9.41
C ALA A 173 4.38 -17.74 -8.37
N TYR A 174 3.89 -17.66 -7.13
CA TYR A 174 4.14 -18.67 -6.10
C TYR A 174 3.73 -20.06 -6.61
N TYR A 175 2.49 -20.19 -7.08
CA TYR A 175 2.01 -21.46 -7.63
C TYR A 175 2.92 -21.99 -8.74
N GLU A 176 3.24 -21.17 -9.75
CA GLU A 176 4.02 -21.59 -10.91
C GLU A 176 5.42 -22.08 -10.55
N ALA A 177 6.09 -21.46 -9.58
CA ALA A 177 7.43 -21.88 -9.19
C ALA A 177 7.46 -23.12 -8.30
N TYR A 178 6.35 -23.43 -7.61
CA TYR A 178 6.31 -24.47 -6.59
C TYR A 178 5.45 -25.68 -6.94
N LYS A 179 4.65 -25.64 -8.02
CA LYS A 179 3.78 -26.74 -8.46
C LYS A 179 4.52 -28.04 -8.82
N ASP A 180 5.80 -27.95 -9.20
CA ASP A 180 6.63 -29.12 -9.50
C ASP A 180 7.30 -29.71 -8.23
N ILE A 181 7.21 -28.99 -7.11
CA ILE A 181 7.81 -29.36 -5.81
C ILE A 181 6.75 -29.89 -4.84
N TYR A 182 5.56 -29.28 -4.84
CA TYR A 182 4.45 -29.60 -3.95
C TYR A 182 3.17 -29.89 -4.75
N ASP A 183 2.27 -30.71 -4.20
CA ASP A 183 0.91 -30.89 -4.72
C ASP A 183 0.07 -29.64 -4.40
N LEU A 184 0.19 -28.65 -5.28
CA LEU A 184 -0.55 -27.39 -5.22
C LEU A 184 -1.88 -27.44 -5.96
N GLU A 185 -2.32 -28.60 -6.41
CA GLU A 185 -3.51 -28.73 -7.26
C GLU A 185 -4.82 -28.61 -6.47
N ARG A 186 -5.93 -28.51 -7.22
CA ARG A 186 -7.29 -28.60 -6.68
C ARG A 186 -7.60 -30.03 -6.22
N ARG A 187 -8.46 -30.14 -5.22
CA ARG A 187 -8.87 -31.44 -4.67
C ARG A 187 -10.38 -31.62 -4.75
N GLU A 188 -10.82 -32.50 -5.67
CA GLU A 188 -12.24 -32.78 -5.90
C GLU A 188 -12.96 -33.45 -4.72
N VAL A 189 -12.23 -34.21 -3.89
CA VAL A 189 -12.80 -34.97 -2.76
C VAL A 189 -11.99 -34.73 -1.51
N VAL A 190 -12.63 -34.15 -0.49
CA VAL A 190 -12.07 -33.93 0.85
C VAL A 190 -12.54 -35.06 1.77
N TYR A 191 -11.60 -35.89 2.23
CA TYR A 191 -11.82 -36.90 3.25
C TYR A 191 -11.64 -36.32 4.66
N SER A 192 -12.05 -37.08 5.69
CA SER A 192 -11.97 -36.65 7.10
C SER A 192 -10.54 -36.36 7.60
N ASP A 193 -9.53 -36.83 6.88
CA ASP A 193 -8.11 -36.72 7.20
C ASP A 193 -7.31 -35.86 6.21
N THR A 194 -7.98 -35.22 5.24
CA THR A 194 -7.35 -34.36 4.21
C THR A 194 -7.90 -32.93 4.26
N SER A 195 -7.10 -31.93 3.86
CA SER A 195 -7.57 -30.56 3.61
C SER A 195 -8.13 -30.41 2.18
N ILE A 196 -8.77 -29.27 1.89
CA ILE A 196 -8.96 -28.79 0.51
C ILE A 196 -7.61 -28.69 -0.23
N GLY A 197 -7.64 -28.58 -1.56
CA GLY A 197 -6.43 -28.35 -2.36
C GLY A 197 -5.89 -26.93 -2.18
N PHE A 198 -4.63 -26.71 -2.55
CA PHE A 198 -4.01 -25.38 -2.45
C PHE A 198 -4.73 -24.38 -3.37
N LEU A 199 -4.95 -24.74 -4.64
CA LEU A 199 -5.71 -23.90 -5.57
C LEU A 199 -7.18 -23.66 -5.12
N ASP A 200 -7.77 -24.55 -4.33
CA ASP A 200 -9.10 -24.31 -3.75
C ASP A 200 -9.05 -23.27 -2.63
N ALA A 201 -7.98 -23.25 -1.83
CA ALA A 201 -7.76 -22.21 -0.83
C ALA A 201 -7.49 -20.85 -1.48
N CYS A 202 -6.79 -20.84 -2.62
CA CYS A 202 -6.46 -19.64 -3.39
C CYS A 202 -7.69 -18.85 -3.88
N ASP A 203 -8.85 -19.50 -4.10
CA ASP A 203 -10.06 -18.87 -4.62
C ASP A 203 -10.59 -17.70 -3.76
N LYS A 204 -10.19 -17.65 -2.48
CA LYS A 204 -10.54 -16.56 -1.56
C LYS A 204 -9.74 -15.27 -1.80
N TYR A 205 -8.56 -15.35 -2.40
CA TYR A 205 -7.59 -14.25 -2.46
C TYR A 205 -7.58 -13.60 -3.84
N ASP A 206 -8.52 -12.69 -4.07
CA ASP A 206 -8.63 -11.88 -5.30
C ASP A 206 -7.99 -10.50 -5.12
N ASP A 207 -8.01 -9.68 -6.19
CA ASP A 207 -7.42 -8.33 -6.16
C ASP A 207 -8.03 -7.46 -5.03
N ALA A 208 -9.32 -7.64 -4.73
CA ALA A 208 -10.02 -6.89 -3.68
C ALA A 208 -9.63 -7.33 -2.26
N TYR A 209 -9.13 -8.55 -2.08
CA TYR A 209 -8.46 -8.99 -0.85
C TYR A 209 -7.11 -8.29 -0.71
N PHE A 210 -6.27 -8.34 -1.75
CA PHE A 210 -4.91 -7.80 -1.72
C PHE A 210 -4.85 -6.26 -1.67
N GLU A 211 -5.90 -5.57 -2.10
CA GLU A 211 -6.08 -4.13 -1.84
C GLU A 211 -6.23 -3.79 -0.35
N ARG A 212 -6.58 -4.76 0.51
CA ARG A 212 -6.84 -4.54 1.93
C ARG A 212 -5.74 -5.09 2.82
N GLN A 213 -5.16 -6.22 2.46
CA GLN A 213 -4.17 -6.92 3.26
C GLN A 213 -3.42 -7.99 2.46
N ASN A 214 -2.23 -8.34 2.96
CA ASN A 214 -1.41 -9.40 2.45
C ASN A 214 -1.79 -10.79 3.02
N LEU A 215 -1.13 -11.81 2.49
CA LEU A 215 -1.27 -13.20 2.88
C LEU A 215 0.12 -13.75 3.23
N VAL A 216 0.27 -14.36 4.40
CA VAL A 216 1.51 -15.04 4.78
C VAL A 216 1.35 -16.54 4.57
N LEU A 217 2.13 -17.11 3.66
CA LEU A 217 2.24 -18.55 3.44
C LEU A 217 3.41 -19.08 4.27
N ILE A 218 3.12 -19.91 5.28
CA ILE A 218 4.15 -20.60 6.08
C ILE A 218 4.21 -22.04 5.62
N VAL A 219 5.40 -22.52 5.26
CA VAL A 219 5.61 -23.88 4.80
C VAL A 219 6.34 -24.68 5.87
N LEU A 220 5.69 -25.76 6.29
CA LEU A 220 6.20 -26.69 7.29
C LEU A 220 6.55 -28.03 6.66
N GLN A 221 7.47 -28.74 7.31
CA GLN A 221 7.76 -30.15 7.02
C GLN A 221 7.64 -30.94 8.32
N GLU A 222 6.73 -31.92 8.36
CA GLU A 222 6.52 -32.78 9.53
C GLU A 222 6.21 -34.23 9.11
N GLY A 223 6.14 -35.16 10.06
CA GLY A 223 5.74 -36.54 9.77
C GLY A 223 4.31 -36.62 9.19
N SER A 224 4.10 -37.45 8.17
CA SER A 224 2.81 -37.60 7.47
C SER A 224 1.69 -38.21 8.32
N GLY A 225 2.01 -38.72 9.52
CA GLY A 225 1.13 -39.43 10.43
C GLY A 225 0.17 -38.51 11.18
N SER A 226 -0.90 -38.07 10.53
CA SER A 226 -2.06 -37.38 11.12
C SER A 226 -1.73 -36.23 12.08
N ILE A 227 -0.58 -35.57 11.90
CA ILE A 227 -0.25 -34.40 12.68
C ILE A 227 -1.22 -33.28 12.31
N ARG A 228 -1.66 -32.52 13.31
CA ARG A 228 -2.53 -31.36 13.14
C ARG A 228 -1.78 -30.13 13.63
N HIS A 229 -1.85 -29.07 12.84
CA HIS A 229 -1.22 -27.79 13.14
C HIS A 229 -2.28 -26.79 13.56
N GLU A 230 -1.92 -25.92 14.49
CA GLU A 230 -2.75 -24.80 14.91
C GLU A 230 -1.83 -23.60 15.18
N ILE A 231 -1.98 -22.53 14.41
CA ILE A 231 -1.36 -21.25 14.76
C ILE A 231 -2.10 -20.77 16.00
N THR A 232 -1.37 -20.60 17.10
CA THR A 232 -1.95 -20.20 18.39
C THR A 232 -1.71 -18.74 18.70
N ASP A 233 -0.73 -18.12 18.05
CA ASP A 233 -0.30 -16.77 18.38
C ASP A 233 0.54 -16.12 17.27
N VAL A 234 0.29 -14.83 17.03
CA VAL A 234 1.04 -13.97 16.11
C VAL A 234 1.34 -12.66 16.83
N ARG A 235 2.62 -12.34 17.02
CA ARG A 235 3.04 -11.12 17.73
C ARG A 235 4.35 -10.56 17.21
N ARG A 236 4.70 -9.35 17.64
CA ARG A 236 6.04 -8.78 17.41
C ARG A 236 7.10 -9.61 18.13
N HIS A 237 8.11 -10.06 17.40
CA HIS A 237 9.30 -10.66 17.99
C HIS A 237 10.06 -9.60 18.80
N ARG A 238 10.57 -9.98 19.97
CA ARG A 238 11.26 -9.07 20.91
C ARG A 238 12.65 -9.61 21.23
N LEU A 239 13.65 -8.74 21.13
CA LEU A 239 15.03 -8.99 21.54
C LEU A 239 15.18 -8.86 23.06
N GLU A 240 16.31 -9.33 23.60
CA GLU A 240 16.61 -9.28 25.04
C GLU A 240 16.60 -7.84 25.62
N ASP A 241 16.88 -6.84 24.79
CA ASP A 241 16.86 -5.42 25.12
C ASP A 241 15.47 -4.77 25.00
N GLY A 242 14.46 -5.54 24.58
CA GLY A 242 13.07 -5.10 24.39
C GLY A 242 12.76 -4.49 23.02
N ALA A 243 13.76 -4.32 22.14
CA ALA A 243 13.55 -3.92 20.75
C ALA A 243 12.80 -5.02 19.99
N SER A 244 12.16 -4.68 18.87
CA SER A 244 11.49 -5.63 18.00
C SER A 244 12.18 -5.66 16.64
N ASP A 245 12.48 -6.84 16.13
CA ASP A 245 13.16 -7.05 14.85
C ASP A 245 12.35 -7.90 13.86
N GLY A 246 11.04 -8.09 14.11
CA GLY A 246 10.08 -8.69 13.18
C GLY A 246 8.93 -9.39 13.91
N TRP A 247 8.56 -10.61 13.48
CA TRP A 247 7.34 -11.31 13.91
C TRP A 247 7.60 -12.70 14.48
N ALA A 248 7.00 -13.00 15.62
CA ALA A 248 6.96 -14.34 16.19
C ALA A 248 5.59 -14.98 15.92
N ILE A 249 5.61 -16.17 15.32
CA ILE A 249 4.45 -16.99 15.03
C ILE A 249 4.60 -18.31 15.78
N THR A 250 3.63 -18.60 16.64
CA THR A 250 3.60 -19.85 17.41
C THR A 250 2.65 -20.84 16.76
N ILE A 251 3.13 -22.05 16.53
CA ILE A 251 2.40 -23.14 15.89
C ILE A 251 2.46 -24.36 16.82
N ASP A 252 1.31 -24.80 17.28
CA ASP A 252 1.17 -26.04 18.03
C ASP A 252 0.99 -27.23 17.06
N SER A 253 1.84 -28.23 17.20
CA SER A 253 1.74 -29.50 16.46
C SER A 253 1.18 -30.60 17.37
N LYS A 254 0.00 -31.11 17.04
CA LYS A 254 -0.67 -32.22 17.74
C LYS A 254 -0.37 -33.53 17.04
N ALA A 255 0.65 -34.24 17.52
CA ALA A 255 1.03 -35.55 17.00
C ALA A 255 0.21 -36.70 17.64
N PRO A 256 -0.16 -37.73 16.86
CA PRO A 256 -0.71 -38.97 17.43
C PRO A 256 0.35 -39.77 18.21
N GLU A 257 -0.11 -40.73 19.03
CA GLU A 257 0.75 -41.61 19.85
C GLU A 257 1.72 -42.46 19.00
N VAL A 258 1.39 -42.66 17.71
CA VAL A 258 2.23 -43.35 16.73
C VAL A 258 2.37 -42.44 15.50
N VAL A 259 3.60 -42.04 15.20
CA VAL A 259 3.96 -41.20 14.03
C VAL A 259 4.65 -42.02 12.94
N THR A 260 4.67 -41.49 11.72
CA THR A 260 5.37 -42.06 10.56
C THR A 260 6.74 -41.40 10.37
N ASP A 261 7.66 -42.08 9.69
CA ASP A 261 8.97 -41.54 9.26
C ASP A 261 8.93 -40.92 7.86
N ASP A 262 7.86 -41.13 7.10
CA ASP A 262 7.57 -40.41 5.86
C ASP A 262 7.21 -38.95 6.15
N MET A 263 7.90 -37.99 5.53
CA MET A 263 7.63 -36.56 5.68
C MET A 263 6.44 -36.10 4.83
N ALA A 264 5.77 -35.04 5.27
CA ALA A 264 4.72 -34.32 4.56
C ALA A 264 4.86 -32.81 4.75
N GLN A 265 4.41 -32.06 3.74
CA GLN A 265 4.55 -30.62 3.69
C GLN A 265 3.17 -29.98 3.76
N TRP A 266 3.15 -28.86 4.46
CA TRP A 266 1.94 -28.11 4.76
C TRP A 266 2.16 -26.65 4.41
N HIS A 267 1.20 -26.07 3.71
CA HIS A 267 1.09 -24.64 3.50
C HIS A 267 0.02 -24.10 4.45
N LEU A 268 0.45 -23.28 5.41
CA LEU A 268 -0.41 -22.56 6.32
C LEU A 268 -0.64 -21.17 5.74
N PHE A 269 -1.88 -20.86 5.43
CA PHE A 269 -2.32 -19.56 4.94
C PHE A 269 -2.72 -18.74 6.15
N LEU A 270 -1.96 -17.70 6.46
CA LEU A 270 -2.17 -16.84 7.63
C LEU A 270 -2.63 -15.44 7.18
N GLU A 271 -3.78 -15.02 7.71
CA GLU A 271 -4.42 -13.73 7.45
C GLU A 271 -4.43 -12.92 8.76
N VAL A 272 -3.61 -11.88 8.85
CA VAL A 272 -3.54 -11.03 10.05
C VAL A 272 -4.57 -9.91 9.92
N GLN A 273 -5.53 -9.84 10.85
CA GLN A 273 -6.76 -9.03 10.75
C GLN A 273 -6.56 -7.51 11.00
N MET A 274 -5.39 -6.97 10.64
CA MET A 274 -5.01 -5.56 10.79
C MET A 274 -4.34 -4.98 9.52
N GLY A 275 -4.48 -5.61 8.36
CA GLY A 275 -3.90 -5.13 7.09
C GLY A 275 -2.54 -5.76 6.78
N ASP A 276 -1.70 -5.03 6.04
CA ASP A 276 -0.34 -5.45 5.65
C ASP A 276 0.65 -5.37 6.82
N VAL A 277 0.40 -6.09 7.91
CA VAL A 277 1.20 -5.92 9.14
C VAL A 277 2.52 -6.67 9.09
N ILE A 278 2.54 -7.87 8.52
CA ILE A 278 3.77 -8.63 8.25
C ILE A 278 4.25 -8.25 6.86
N LYS A 279 5.23 -7.37 6.76
CA LYS A 279 5.77 -6.92 5.48
C LYS A 279 6.61 -8.04 4.85
N PRO A 280 6.74 -8.06 3.50
CA PRO A 280 7.60 -9.03 2.85
C PRO A 280 8.99 -9.09 3.46
N THR A 281 9.57 -7.94 3.79
CA THR A 281 10.92 -7.78 4.34
C THR A 281 11.05 -8.10 5.83
N ASP A 282 9.96 -8.34 6.55
CA ASP A 282 10.04 -8.64 7.98
C ASP A 282 10.71 -10.00 8.23
N LYS A 283 11.52 -10.06 9.29
CA LYS A 283 11.97 -11.35 9.81
C LYS A 283 10.80 -12.06 10.49
N VAL A 284 10.65 -13.35 10.21
CA VAL A 284 9.59 -14.18 10.81
C VAL A 284 10.23 -15.36 11.55
N TRP A 285 9.95 -15.46 12.85
CA TRP A 285 10.32 -16.58 13.70
C TRP A 285 9.12 -17.50 13.87
N VAL A 286 9.26 -18.74 13.45
CA VAL A 286 8.25 -19.78 13.65
C VAL A 286 8.73 -20.69 14.77
N ASN A 287 8.00 -20.75 15.88
CA ASN A 287 8.39 -21.51 17.09
C ASN A 287 9.83 -21.19 17.56
N GLY A 288 10.25 -19.93 17.45
CA GLY A 288 11.57 -19.45 17.84
C GLY A 288 12.69 -19.76 16.85
N VAL A 289 12.41 -20.46 15.74
CA VAL A 289 13.34 -20.67 14.63
C VAL A 289 13.14 -19.55 13.61
N LEU A 290 14.20 -18.81 13.29
CA LEU A 290 14.15 -17.84 12.19
C LEU A 290 13.84 -18.60 10.91
N SER A 291 12.67 -18.33 10.34
CA SER A 291 12.26 -18.99 9.11
C SER A 291 13.04 -18.44 7.93
N GLU A 292 13.45 -19.33 7.02
CA GLU A 292 13.99 -18.87 5.74
C GLU A 292 12.90 -18.12 4.99
N ARG A 293 13.28 -17.07 4.28
CA ARG A 293 12.36 -16.39 3.36
C ARG A 293 12.42 -17.15 2.04
N ALA A 294 11.26 -17.49 1.49
CA ALA A 294 11.22 -17.94 0.10
C ALA A 294 11.88 -16.84 -0.76
N PRO A 295 12.82 -17.17 -1.67
CA PRO A 295 13.29 -16.21 -2.65
C PRO A 295 12.06 -15.58 -3.33
N ALA A 296 12.10 -14.27 -3.63
CA ALA A 296 11.06 -13.63 -4.45
C ALA A 296 10.72 -14.58 -5.58
N VAL A 297 9.49 -15.08 -5.53
CA VAL A 297 9.09 -16.15 -6.42
C VAL A 297 8.78 -15.48 -7.73
N SER A 298 9.80 -15.32 -8.57
CA SER A 298 9.61 -14.89 -9.96
C SER A 298 8.71 -13.65 -10.09
N GLY A 299 9.04 -12.58 -9.38
CA GLY A 299 8.32 -11.31 -9.48
C GLY A 299 8.97 -10.46 -10.57
N LEU A 300 8.20 -10.03 -11.55
CA LEU A 300 8.61 -8.92 -12.39
C LEU A 300 8.84 -7.70 -11.48
N VAL A 301 10.07 -7.23 -11.39
CA VAL A 301 10.47 -6.09 -10.54
C VAL A 301 10.36 -4.82 -11.37
N GLY A 302 9.60 -3.86 -10.85
CA GLY A 302 9.55 -2.52 -11.40
C GLY A 302 10.75 -1.68 -10.98
N ILE A 303 11.38 -1.03 -11.95
CA ILE A 303 12.55 -0.16 -11.75
C ILE A 303 12.19 1.21 -12.29
N SER A 304 12.19 2.21 -11.43
CA SER A 304 11.97 3.58 -11.88
C SER A 304 13.18 4.08 -12.67
N ARG A 305 12.95 4.77 -13.80
CA ARG A 305 14.01 5.47 -14.51
C ARG A 305 13.74 6.96 -14.46
N THR A 306 14.66 7.68 -13.84
CA THR A 306 14.72 9.11 -14.02
C THR A 306 15.52 9.39 -15.29
N PRO A 307 14.88 9.89 -16.37
CA PRO A 307 15.59 10.14 -17.62
C PRO A 307 16.69 11.17 -17.41
N ALA A 308 17.80 11.00 -18.14
CA ALA A 308 18.87 12.00 -18.32
C ALA A 308 18.43 13.27 -19.08
N THR A 309 17.13 13.54 -19.19
CA THR A 309 16.63 14.75 -19.83
C THR A 309 16.83 15.93 -18.90
N TYR A 310 17.51 16.98 -19.39
CA TYR A 310 17.85 18.25 -18.73
C TYR A 310 16.91 18.64 -17.57
N ALA A 311 17.12 18.02 -16.41
CA ALA A 311 16.59 18.53 -15.17
C ALA A 311 17.14 19.96 -15.06
N TYR A 312 16.26 20.92 -14.78
CA TYR A 312 16.53 22.37 -14.68
C TYR A 312 16.42 23.24 -15.95
N GLN A 313 15.82 22.78 -17.05
CA GLN A 313 15.35 23.70 -18.13
C GLN A 313 13.85 23.64 -18.41
N ASP A 314 13.10 22.79 -17.72
CA ASP A 314 11.64 22.85 -17.83
C ASP A 314 11.14 24.16 -17.23
N HIS A 315 10.54 25.01 -18.08
CA HIS A 315 10.09 26.33 -17.66
C HIS A 315 8.90 26.29 -16.69
N TRP A 316 8.21 25.15 -16.58
CA TRP A 316 7.13 24.93 -15.63
C TRP A 316 7.59 24.24 -14.34
N GLY A 317 8.83 23.76 -14.30
CA GLY A 317 9.41 23.07 -13.16
C GLY A 317 8.87 21.67 -12.94
N VAL A 318 8.28 21.04 -13.96
CA VAL A 318 7.59 19.76 -13.87
C VAL A 318 8.54 18.61 -14.18
N LYS A 319 8.52 17.60 -13.30
CA LYS A 319 9.20 16.32 -13.49
C LYS A 319 8.25 15.17 -13.15
N LEU A 320 8.21 14.15 -14.02
CA LEU A 320 7.50 12.91 -13.73
C LEU A 320 8.48 11.80 -13.39
N THR A 321 8.17 11.05 -12.35
CA THR A 321 8.82 9.78 -11.99
C THR A 321 7.75 8.73 -11.71
N ALA A 322 8.17 7.47 -11.54
CA ALA A 322 7.28 6.37 -11.20
C ALA A 322 7.74 5.68 -9.91
N LYS A 323 6.78 5.21 -9.11
CA LYS A 323 7.01 4.33 -7.94
C LYS A 323 5.92 3.26 -7.88
N ASN A 324 6.04 2.29 -6.96
CA ASN A 324 5.10 1.18 -6.84
C ASN A 324 4.87 0.44 -8.17
N ILE A 325 5.93 0.24 -8.94
CA ILE A 325 5.83 -0.24 -10.32
C ILE A 325 5.60 -1.76 -10.32
N THR A 326 4.54 -2.18 -11.00
CA THR A 326 4.17 -3.59 -11.20
C THR A 326 3.87 -3.85 -12.69
N PRO A 327 3.67 -5.12 -13.09
CA PRO A 327 3.20 -5.42 -14.45
C PRO A 327 1.85 -4.81 -14.81
N SER A 328 1.00 -4.51 -13.83
CA SER A 328 -0.40 -4.08 -13.99
C SER A 328 -0.62 -2.58 -13.74
N GLY A 329 0.34 -1.90 -13.13
CA GLY A 329 0.21 -0.50 -12.79
C GLY A 329 1.45 0.13 -12.17
N LEU A 330 1.34 1.42 -11.85
CA LEU A 330 2.31 2.18 -11.07
C LEU A 330 1.64 3.42 -10.48
N THR A 331 2.35 4.12 -9.59
CA THR A 331 2.02 5.48 -9.16
C THR A 331 2.92 6.47 -9.91
N ILE A 332 2.33 7.40 -10.66
CA ILE A 332 3.05 8.53 -11.26
C ILE A 332 3.25 9.58 -10.17
N VAL A 333 4.49 10.00 -9.96
CA VAL A 333 4.83 11.13 -9.08
C VAL A 333 5.18 12.33 -9.95
N CYS A 334 4.43 13.42 -9.80
CA CYS A 334 4.64 14.68 -10.47
C CYS A 334 5.17 15.72 -9.48
N THR A 335 6.44 16.07 -9.61
CA THR A 335 7.07 17.14 -8.83
C THR A 335 6.99 18.44 -9.62
N GLN A 336 6.46 19.50 -9.02
CA GLN A 336 6.60 20.86 -9.52
C GLN A 336 7.56 21.63 -8.63
N GLN A 337 8.69 22.10 -9.17
CA GLN A 337 9.69 22.86 -8.42
C GLN A 337 10.51 23.79 -9.32
N ASP A 338 10.86 24.98 -8.81
CA ASP A 338 11.78 25.97 -9.43
C ASP A 338 11.37 26.52 -10.81
N GLY A 339 10.24 26.09 -11.37
CA GLY A 339 9.66 26.64 -12.59
C GLY A 339 8.69 27.80 -12.37
N GLU A 340 8.49 28.59 -13.42
CA GLU A 340 7.60 29.76 -13.43
C GLU A 340 6.48 29.56 -14.47
N PRO A 341 5.51 28.65 -14.24
CA PRO A 341 4.33 28.57 -15.08
C PRO A 341 3.57 29.90 -15.03
N THR A 342 2.91 30.23 -16.13
CA THR A 342 2.28 31.55 -16.29
C THR A 342 0.81 31.58 -15.88
N GLY A 343 0.23 30.42 -15.62
CA GLY A 343 -1.11 30.18 -15.10
C GLY A 343 -1.12 28.98 -14.15
N GLU A 344 -2.27 28.31 -14.05
CA GLU A 344 -2.45 27.17 -13.14
C GLU A 344 -2.20 25.83 -13.86
N LEU A 345 -1.27 25.05 -13.33
CA LEU A 345 -0.97 23.72 -13.87
C LEU A 345 -2.07 22.72 -13.52
N ASN A 346 -2.56 22.00 -14.53
CA ASN A 346 -3.52 20.92 -14.34
C ASN A 346 -3.34 19.81 -15.39
N THR A 347 -3.82 18.61 -15.07
CA THR A 347 -3.88 17.44 -15.97
C THR A 347 -5.24 16.76 -15.88
N GLY A 348 -5.55 15.84 -16.79
CA GLY A 348 -6.73 14.96 -16.67
C GLY A 348 -6.36 13.50 -16.43
N SER A 349 -7.35 12.60 -16.49
CA SER A 349 -7.15 11.15 -16.28
C SER A 349 -6.39 10.43 -17.39
N TYR A 350 -6.33 11.02 -18.60
CA TYR A 350 -5.60 10.45 -19.72
C TYR A 350 -4.14 10.15 -19.37
N TYR A 351 -3.67 8.98 -19.80
CA TYR A 351 -2.26 8.63 -19.84
C TYR A 351 -1.93 7.88 -21.15
N GLY A 352 -0.71 8.05 -21.65
CA GLY A 352 -0.16 7.24 -22.72
C GLY A 352 0.83 6.24 -22.18
N LEU A 353 0.90 5.04 -22.78
CA LEU A 353 1.88 4.02 -22.42
C LEU A 353 2.66 3.59 -23.67
N GLU A 354 3.99 3.61 -23.58
CA GLU A 354 4.89 3.25 -24.67
C GLU A 354 5.95 2.27 -24.19
N VAL A 355 6.37 1.38 -25.09
CA VAL A 355 7.44 0.40 -24.91
C VAL A 355 8.59 0.73 -25.85
N LEU A 356 9.82 0.62 -25.37
CA LEU A 356 11.02 0.81 -26.17
C LEU A 356 11.27 -0.45 -27.02
N ARG A 357 11.27 -0.30 -28.35
CA ARG A 357 11.57 -1.37 -29.31
C ARG A 357 12.54 -0.85 -30.36
N ASP A 358 13.64 -1.56 -30.57
CA ASP A 358 14.68 -1.20 -31.55
C ASP A 358 15.22 0.24 -31.41
N GLY A 359 15.24 0.77 -30.18
CA GLY A 359 15.68 2.14 -29.88
C GLY A 359 14.63 3.22 -30.09
N GLU A 360 13.40 2.86 -30.46
CA GLU A 360 12.28 3.78 -30.65
C GLU A 360 11.14 3.49 -29.67
N TRP A 361 10.49 4.54 -29.18
CA TRP A 361 9.31 4.41 -28.32
C TRP A 361 8.08 4.15 -29.17
N VAL A 362 7.38 3.05 -28.88
CA VAL A 362 6.19 2.61 -29.62
C VAL A 362 5.04 2.46 -28.63
N ALA A 363 3.84 2.93 -28.98
CA ALA A 363 2.66 2.77 -28.12
C ALA A 363 2.39 1.29 -27.81
N VAL A 364 2.06 1.00 -26.55
CA VAL A 364 1.63 -0.35 -26.13
C VAL A 364 0.26 -0.64 -26.76
N GLU A 365 0.10 -1.84 -27.32
CA GLU A 365 -1.13 -2.23 -28.00
C GLU A 365 -2.27 -2.44 -27.00
N LEU A 366 -3.42 -1.81 -27.26
CA LEU A 366 -4.63 -2.00 -26.47
C LEU A 366 -5.17 -3.43 -26.64
N LEU A 367 -5.64 -4.02 -25.55
CA LEU A 367 -6.42 -5.24 -25.57
C LEU A 367 -7.74 -5.02 -26.33
N PRO A 368 -8.26 -6.07 -26.99
CA PRO A 368 -9.58 -6.02 -27.61
C PRO A 368 -10.65 -5.65 -26.57
N MET A 369 -11.46 -4.62 -26.86
CA MET A 369 -12.49 -4.13 -25.93
C MET A 369 -13.83 -3.92 -26.63
N GLU A 370 -14.91 -4.23 -25.92
CA GLU A 370 -16.28 -3.91 -26.35
C GLU A 370 -16.63 -2.47 -25.95
N GLY A 371 -16.75 -1.59 -26.95
CA GLY A 371 -17.09 -0.17 -26.77
C GLY A 371 -15.94 0.78 -27.13
N GLU A 372 -16.24 2.08 -27.14
CA GLU A 372 -15.24 3.12 -27.38
C GLU A 372 -14.54 3.48 -26.06
N LEU A 373 -13.21 3.53 -26.06
CA LEU A 373 -12.42 4.03 -24.94
C LEU A 373 -12.65 5.53 -24.77
N ALA A 374 -13.08 5.95 -23.59
CA ALA A 374 -13.29 7.34 -23.23
C ALA A 374 -12.58 7.68 -21.92
N TRP A 375 -12.04 8.89 -21.83
CA TRP A 375 -11.35 9.41 -20.66
C TRP A 375 -12.22 10.46 -19.97
N THR A 376 -12.22 10.48 -18.64
CA THR A 376 -12.89 11.52 -17.87
C THR A 376 -12.23 12.87 -18.13
N SER A 377 -13.05 13.90 -18.40
CA SER A 377 -12.57 15.27 -18.67
C SER A 377 -12.44 16.10 -17.39
N GLU A 378 -12.00 15.47 -16.31
CA GLU A 378 -11.68 16.14 -15.06
C GLU A 378 -10.34 16.87 -15.15
N ALA A 379 -10.19 17.92 -14.35
CA ALA A 379 -8.95 18.68 -14.22
C ALA A 379 -8.42 18.49 -12.79
N TRP A 380 -7.32 17.78 -12.68
CA TRP A 380 -6.55 17.58 -11.46
C TRP A 380 -5.48 18.67 -11.39
N MET A 381 -5.50 19.43 -10.30
CA MET A 381 -4.56 20.54 -10.08
C MET A 381 -3.19 20.01 -9.68
N ILE A 382 -2.13 20.68 -10.11
CA ILE A 382 -0.74 20.42 -9.71
C ILE A 382 -0.29 21.63 -8.88
N PRO A 383 -0.19 21.54 -7.54
CA PRO A 383 0.26 22.63 -6.70
C PRO A 383 1.73 22.96 -6.97
N ALA A 384 2.12 24.20 -6.67
CA ALA A 384 3.49 24.65 -6.84
C ALA A 384 4.36 24.24 -5.64
N ASN A 385 5.58 23.77 -5.91
CA ASN A 385 6.55 23.31 -4.91
C ASN A 385 6.07 22.11 -4.07
N GLU A 386 5.26 21.23 -4.67
CA GLU A 386 4.72 20.02 -4.04
C GLU A 386 4.77 18.85 -5.03
N ASP A 387 4.72 17.63 -4.47
CA ASP A 387 4.53 16.40 -5.23
C ASP A 387 3.03 16.10 -5.36
N THR A 388 2.60 15.71 -6.55
CA THR A 388 1.25 15.20 -6.84
C THR A 388 1.33 13.79 -7.37
N GLU A 389 0.51 12.89 -6.83
CA GLU A 389 0.56 11.46 -7.19
C GLU A 389 -0.72 10.99 -7.88
N TRP A 390 -0.56 10.10 -8.87
CA TRP A 390 -1.68 9.45 -9.56
C TRP A 390 -1.43 7.96 -9.73
N ASP A 391 -2.29 7.16 -9.13
CA ASP A 391 -2.28 5.71 -9.33
C ASP A 391 -2.87 5.37 -10.70
N VAL A 392 -2.14 4.53 -11.43
CA VAL A 392 -2.52 4.05 -12.75
C VAL A 392 -2.58 2.54 -12.71
N ASN A 393 -3.79 2.00 -12.83
CA ASN A 393 -4.02 0.61 -13.17
C ASN A 393 -4.38 0.52 -14.65
N TRP A 394 -3.59 -0.23 -15.41
CA TRP A 394 -3.79 -0.40 -16.84
C TRP A 394 -4.20 -1.81 -17.25
N SER A 395 -4.42 -2.73 -16.30
CA SER A 395 -4.77 -4.13 -16.59
C SER A 395 -5.93 -4.26 -17.58
N ARG A 396 -6.93 -3.38 -17.49
CA ARG A 396 -8.06 -3.37 -18.41
C ARG A 396 -7.69 -2.97 -19.84
N LEU A 397 -6.68 -2.10 -20.01
CA LEU A 397 -6.28 -1.55 -21.31
C LEU A 397 -5.17 -2.39 -21.96
N TYR A 398 -4.18 -2.84 -21.19
CA TYR A 398 -2.97 -3.47 -21.72
C TYR A 398 -2.70 -4.87 -21.11
N GLY A 399 -3.46 -5.29 -20.10
CA GLY A 399 -3.14 -6.49 -19.33
C GLY A 399 -1.90 -6.29 -18.46
N GLU A 400 -1.21 -7.37 -18.16
CA GLU A 400 0.10 -7.32 -17.52
C GLU A 400 1.20 -7.10 -18.57
N LEU A 401 2.08 -6.14 -18.29
CA LEU A 401 3.22 -5.85 -19.13
C LEU A 401 4.34 -6.88 -18.88
N PRO A 402 4.92 -7.48 -19.93
CA PRO A 402 6.08 -8.34 -19.76
C PRO A 402 7.33 -7.54 -19.37
N ALA A 403 8.44 -8.23 -19.09
CA ALA A 403 9.72 -7.57 -18.91
C ALA A 403 10.10 -6.72 -20.14
N GLY A 404 10.59 -5.50 -19.89
CA GLY A 404 10.92 -4.53 -20.91
C GLY A 404 11.11 -3.11 -20.35
N SER A 405 11.46 -2.18 -21.23
CA SER A 405 11.57 -0.75 -20.90
C SER A 405 10.36 0.01 -21.41
N TYR A 406 9.76 0.78 -20.53
CA TYR A 406 8.48 1.47 -20.73
C TYR A 406 8.59 2.95 -20.35
N ARG A 407 7.65 3.74 -20.85
CA ARG A 407 7.39 5.07 -20.33
C ARG A 407 5.90 5.35 -20.32
N ILE A 408 5.46 6.02 -19.26
CA ILE A 408 4.08 6.51 -19.12
C ILE A 408 4.08 8.03 -19.28
N SER A 409 3.05 8.56 -19.94
CA SER A 409 2.96 9.99 -20.24
C SER A 409 1.71 10.65 -19.67
N LYS A 410 1.85 11.93 -19.29
CA LYS A 410 0.75 12.83 -18.91
C LYS A 410 0.83 14.11 -19.73
N SER A 411 -0.33 14.61 -20.16
CA SER A 411 -0.44 15.94 -20.75
C SER A 411 -0.80 16.94 -19.66
N ILE A 412 0.12 17.86 -19.39
CA ILE A 412 -0.04 18.93 -18.40
C ILE A 412 -0.35 20.23 -19.14
N MET A 413 -1.29 20.99 -18.60
CA MET A 413 -1.78 22.25 -19.15
C MET A 413 -1.41 23.39 -18.20
N ASP A 414 -0.81 24.44 -18.75
CA ASP A 414 -0.69 25.75 -18.10
C ASP A 414 -1.90 26.61 -18.48
N PHE A 415 -2.88 26.71 -17.58
CA PHE A 415 -4.15 27.37 -17.85
C PHE A 415 -4.19 28.81 -17.34
N ARG A 416 -4.38 29.77 -18.24
CA ARG A 416 -4.47 31.21 -17.93
C ARG A 416 -5.87 31.80 -18.12
N GLY A 417 -6.72 31.12 -18.90
CA GLY A 417 -8.10 31.52 -19.13
C GLY A 417 -8.76 30.85 -20.33
N THR A 418 -10.00 31.23 -20.64
CA THR A 418 -10.75 30.65 -21.78
C THR A 418 -10.01 30.89 -23.10
N GLY A 419 -9.51 29.81 -23.71
CA GLY A 419 -8.77 29.86 -24.97
C GLY A 419 -7.33 30.35 -24.82
N ASP A 420 -6.84 30.51 -23.60
CA ASP A 420 -5.47 30.90 -23.28
C ASP A 420 -4.86 29.85 -22.35
N PHE A 421 -4.18 28.88 -22.96
CA PHE A 421 -3.47 27.82 -22.27
C PHE A 421 -2.39 27.24 -23.19
N ASP A 422 -1.35 26.69 -22.59
CA ASP A 422 -0.35 25.87 -23.27
C ASP A 422 -0.46 24.44 -22.75
N LYS A 423 0.00 23.47 -23.56
CA LYS A 423 0.02 22.05 -23.17
C LYS A 423 1.35 21.42 -23.54
N GLU A 424 1.91 20.68 -22.59
CA GLU A 424 3.10 19.88 -22.79
C GLU A 424 2.84 18.44 -22.36
N THR A 425 3.69 17.51 -22.84
CA THR A 425 3.61 16.09 -22.49
C THR A 425 4.89 15.68 -21.79
N TYR A 426 4.72 15.17 -20.58
CA TYR A 426 5.81 14.71 -19.74
C TYR A 426 5.79 13.19 -19.65
N TYR A 427 6.93 12.59 -19.34
CA TYR A 427 7.12 11.15 -19.32
C TYR A 427 7.83 10.71 -18.05
N ALA A 428 7.36 9.63 -17.44
CA ALA A 428 8.11 8.86 -16.45
C ALA A 428 8.57 7.55 -17.11
N GLY A 429 9.88 7.29 -17.10
CA GLY A 429 10.45 6.04 -17.60
C GLY A 429 10.46 4.98 -16.50
N PHE A 430 10.34 3.72 -16.89
CA PHE A 430 10.51 2.58 -15.97
C PHE A 430 10.88 1.31 -16.73
N ASP A 431 11.53 0.37 -16.05
CA ASP A 431 11.69 -0.99 -16.54
C ASP A 431 10.84 -1.96 -15.72
N ILE A 432 10.49 -3.05 -16.36
CA ILE A 432 10.00 -4.26 -15.73
C ILE A 432 11.06 -5.34 -16.00
N VAL A 433 11.60 -5.94 -14.95
CA VAL A 433 12.69 -6.90 -15.05
C VAL A 433 12.28 -8.23 -14.45
N ASP A 434 12.58 -9.32 -15.15
CA ASP A 434 12.36 -10.67 -14.65
C ASP A 434 13.48 -11.07 -13.68
N SER A 435 13.15 -11.08 -12.39
CA SER A 435 14.07 -11.46 -11.31
C SER A 435 14.54 -12.92 -11.36
N THR A 436 13.93 -13.78 -12.18
CA THR A 436 14.45 -15.14 -12.42
C THR A 436 15.66 -15.14 -13.36
N THR A 437 15.82 -14.09 -14.15
CA THR A 437 16.91 -13.95 -15.14
C THR A 437 17.90 -12.84 -14.79
N ALA A 438 17.50 -11.88 -13.97
CA ALA A 438 18.35 -10.81 -13.47
C ALA A 438 18.50 -10.90 -11.95
N ASN A 439 19.74 -11.00 -11.47
CA ASN A 439 20.05 -11.01 -10.04
C ASN A 439 20.51 -9.64 -9.53
N SER A 440 20.68 -8.67 -10.43
CA SER A 440 21.17 -7.34 -10.11
C SER A 440 20.64 -6.31 -11.10
N ILE A 441 20.51 -5.08 -10.61
CA ILE A 441 20.27 -3.89 -11.39
C ILE A 441 21.58 -3.14 -11.55
N ALA A 442 21.88 -2.64 -12.75
CA ALA A 442 23.11 -1.90 -12.99
C ALA A 442 22.87 -0.69 -13.88
N TYR A 443 23.64 0.36 -13.63
CA TYR A 443 23.77 1.48 -14.54
C TYR A 443 25.24 1.84 -14.70
N GLU A 444 25.68 1.97 -15.96
CA GLU A 444 27.06 2.28 -16.34
C GLU A 444 27.07 3.38 -17.40
N TYR A 445 27.96 4.36 -17.22
CA TYR A 445 28.22 5.42 -18.18
C TYR A 445 29.72 5.74 -18.21
N ASP A 446 30.27 5.92 -19.41
CA ASP A 446 31.70 6.25 -19.64
C ASP A 446 32.71 5.37 -18.88
N GLY A 447 32.39 4.08 -18.74
CA GLY A 447 33.24 3.09 -18.09
C GLY A 447 33.21 3.07 -16.56
N PHE A 448 32.32 3.87 -15.95
CA PHE A 448 32.00 3.83 -14.52
C PHE A 448 30.56 3.37 -14.30
N GLY A 449 30.34 2.45 -13.37
CA GLY A 449 29.00 1.96 -13.10
C GLY A 449 28.82 1.35 -11.74
N VAL A 450 27.56 1.29 -11.29
CA VAL A 450 27.15 0.63 -10.05
C VAL A 450 26.17 -0.46 -10.40
N SER A 451 26.38 -1.65 -9.83
CA SER A 451 25.48 -2.80 -9.91
C SER A 451 25.09 -3.24 -8.51
N ILE A 452 23.80 -3.29 -8.24
CA ILE A 452 23.21 -3.62 -6.93
C ILE A 452 22.41 -4.92 -7.05
N PRO A 453 22.50 -5.84 -6.07
CA PRO A 453 21.66 -7.04 -6.07
C PRO A 453 20.16 -6.69 -5.99
N LEU A 454 19.36 -7.41 -6.78
CA LEU A 454 17.90 -7.36 -6.66
C LEU A 454 17.46 -8.22 -5.48
N LEU A 455 16.65 -7.63 -4.60
CA LEU A 455 16.14 -8.23 -3.38
C LEU A 455 14.62 -8.08 -3.32
N SER A 456 13.98 -9.11 -2.78
CA SER A 456 12.53 -9.13 -2.59
C SER A 456 12.08 -8.06 -1.59
N GLY A 457 11.07 -7.28 -1.96
CA GLY A 457 10.55 -6.22 -1.09
C GLY A 457 11.43 -4.97 -1.06
N TRP A 458 12.26 -4.78 -2.07
CA TRP A 458 13.00 -3.56 -2.32
C TRP A 458 12.55 -2.93 -3.64
N GLU A 459 12.49 -1.60 -3.64
CA GLU A 459 12.29 -0.80 -4.84
C GLU A 459 13.61 -0.21 -5.30
N TYR A 460 13.72 -0.02 -6.61
CA TYR A 460 14.93 0.45 -7.26
C TYR A 460 14.64 1.60 -8.20
N MET A 461 15.58 2.53 -8.26
CA MET A 461 15.57 3.64 -9.20
C MET A 461 16.94 3.74 -9.88
N ILE A 462 16.93 3.97 -11.18
CA ILE A 462 18.12 4.38 -11.93
C ILE A 462 18.06 5.88 -12.11
N GLU A 463 19.11 6.55 -11.64
CA GLU A 463 19.41 7.92 -12.02
C GLU A 463 20.45 7.89 -13.13
N GLU A 464 20.02 8.28 -14.35
CA GLU A 464 20.87 8.25 -15.53
C GLU A 464 21.83 9.46 -15.55
N TYR A 465 23.01 9.28 -16.16
CA TYR A 465 23.98 10.36 -16.32
C TYR A 465 23.38 11.56 -17.06
N SER A 466 23.54 12.75 -16.49
CA SER A 466 23.29 14.02 -17.15
C SER A 466 24.52 14.92 -17.08
N ALA A 467 24.73 15.75 -18.11
CA ALA A 467 25.91 16.62 -18.19
C ALA A 467 25.98 17.66 -17.06
N ASP A 468 24.82 18.06 -16.54
CA ASP A 468 24.68 19.00 -15.44
C ASP A 468 24.43 18.28 -14.09
N GLY A 469 24.36 16.95 -14.10
CA GLY A 469 24.11 16.12 -12.92
C GLY A 469 25.34 15.98 -12.04
N MET A 470 25.10 15.86 -10.73
CA MET A 470 26.16 15.70 -9.73
C MET A 470 26.68 14.26 -9.66
N SER A 471 25.80 13.29 -9.92
CA SER A 471 26.06 11.87 -9.80
C SER A 471 25.07 11.06 -10.63
N TYR A 472 25.34 9.77 -10.83
CA TYR A 472 24.41 8.83 -11.46
C TYR A 472 24.64 7.43 -10.92
N GLY A 473 23.63 6.57 -10.98
CA GLY A 473 23.75 5.19 -10.52
C GLY A 473 22.42 4.58 -10.15
N VAL A 474 22.43 3.81 -9.06
CA VAL A 474 21.26 3.08 -8.58
C VAL A 474 20.91 3.55 -7.18
N SER A 475 19.66 3.96 -7.00
CA SER A 475 19.04 4.17 -5.70
C SER A 475 18.16 2.97 -5.34
N PHE A 476 18.05 2.68 -4.04
CA PHE A 476 17.23 1.60 -3.53
C PHE A 476 16.63 1.94 -2.17
N ARG A 477 15.47 1.33 -1.87
CA ARG A 477 14.77 1.45 -0.60
C ARG A 477 13.89 0.23 -0.34
N PRO A 478 13.50 -0.05 0.92
CA PRO A 478 12.44 -1.02 1.18
C PRO A 478 11.14 -0.58 0.52
N SER A 479 10.38 -1.52 -0.05
CA SER A 479 9.14 -1.21 -0.77
C SER A 479 8.11 -0.54 0.15
N GLY A 480 7.55 0.58 -0.31
CA GLY A 480 6.54 1.35 0.42
C GLY A 480 7.07 2.32 1.47
N GLU A 481 8.39 2.37 1.68
CA GLU A 481 9.01 3.32 2.61
C GLU A 481 9.41 4.63 1.90
N ASP A 482 9.45 5.74 2.64
CA ASP A 482 9.91 7.03 2.13
C ASP A 482 11.43 7.20 2.24
N GLY A 483 12.01 7.99 1.34
CA GLY A 483 13.47 8.19 1.29
C GLY A 483 14.22 7.11 0.49
N TRP A 484 15.49 7.38 0.21
CA TRP A 484 16.35 6.56 -0.65
C TRP A 484 17.76 6.41 -0.10
N ILE A 485 18.36 5.26 -0.40
CA ILE A 485 19.81 5.10 -0.41
C ILE A 485 20.28 5.25 -1.85
N ASP A 486 21.09 6.28 -2.11
CA ASP A 486 21.65 6.51 -3.43
C ASP A 486 23.04 5.91 -3.47
N PHE A 487 23.31 4.92 -4.32
CA PHE A 487 24.67 4.44 -4.53
C PHE A 487 25.13 4.78 -5.94
N HIS A 488 25.76 5.93 -6.04
CA HIS A 488 26.05 6.59 -7.30
C HIS A 488 27.54 6.74 -7.53
N TYR A 489 27.92 6.82 -8.80
CA TYR A 489 29.20 7.37 -9.19
C TYR A 489 29.17 8.89 -9.17
N TRP A 490 30.18 9.49 -8.55
CA TRP A 490 30.39 10.92 -8.44
C TRP A 490 31.69 11.30 -9.14
N PRO A 491 31.65 12.03 -10.28
CA PRO A 491 32.85 12.51 -10.95
C PRO A 491 33.72 13.39 -10.05
N THR A 492 33.11 14.12 -9.12
CA THR A 492 33.78 14.87 -8.07
C THR A 492 33.00 14.70 -6.78
N PHE A 493 33.59 14.02 -5.81
CA PHE A 493 33.06 13.90 -4.46
C PHE A 493 34.02 14.57 -3.48
N GLY A 494 33.46 15.39 -2.59
CA GLY A 494 34.20 16.10 -1.57
C GLY A 494 33.31 16.32 -0.36
N VAL A 495 33.93 16.27 0.81
CA VAL A 495 33.24 16.50 2.09
C VAL A 495 33.73 17.81 2.68
N CYS A 496 32.80 18.63 3.17
CA CYS A 496 33.10 19.90 3.79
C CYS A 496 32.23 20.12 5.02
N GLY A 497 32.76 20.77 6.05
CA GLY A 497 32.06 21.05 7.30
C GLY A 497 32.89 20.70 8.53
N THR A 498 32.35 20.99 9.70
CA THR A 498 32.89 20.56 11.01
C THR A 498 32.05 19.42 11.55
N GLY A 499 32.57 18.62 12.50
CA GLY A 499 31.79 17.56 13.14
C GLY A 499 31.79 16.22 12.39
N LEU A 500 32.58 16.09 11.32
CA LEU A 500 32.75 14.83 10.60
C LEU A 500 33.65 13.85 11.37
N GLU A 501 33.10 12.69 11.68
CA GLU A 501 33.83 11.50 12.10
C GLU A 501 33.88 10.49 10.94
N THR A 502 35.00 9.78 10.80
CA THR A 502 35.17 8.78 9.73
C THR A 502 35.67 7.46 10.31
N LYS A 503 35.25 6.37 9.68
CA LYS A 503 35.74 5.01 9.95
C LYS A 503 35.88 4.23 8.64
N GLU A 504 36.74 3.21 8.65
CA GLU A 504 36.88 2.30 7.51
C GLU A 504 35.63 1.44 7.34
N PHE A 505 35.21 1.21 6.10
CA PHE A 505 34.12 0.31 5.74
C PHE A 505 34.50 -0.45 4.47
N GLY A 506 34.89 -1.73 4.60
CA GLY A 506 35.46 -2.49 3.50
C GLY A 506 36.73 -1.82 2.95
N ASN A 507 36.75 -1.53 1.66
CA ASN A 507 37.79 -0.73 0.99
C ASN A 507 37.43 0.77 0.87
N GLY A 508 36.32 1.20 1.49
CA GLY A 508 35.82 2.56 1.49
C GLY A 508 35.93 3.25 2.85
N THR A 509 35.42 4.48 2.89
CA THR A 509 35.35 5.33 4.10
C THR A 509 33.90 5.68 4.39
N MET A 510 33.43 5.36 5.59
CA MET A 510 32.12 5.76 6.10
C MET A 510 32.27 7.03 6.94
N GLY A 511 31.47 8.05 6.63
CA GLY A 511 31.48 9.33 7.33
C GLY A 511 30.14 9.65 8.00
N THR A 512 30.21 10.17 9.21
CA THR A 512 29.07 10.59 10.02
C THR A 512 29.31 11.99 10.55
N TYR A 513 28.36 12.90 10.35
CA TYR A 513 28.39 14.23 10.94
C TYR A 513 27.68 14.26 12.28
N ASP A 514 28.23 15.03 13.21
CA ASP A 514 27.62 15.44 14.48
C ASP A 514 27.15 14.27 15.36
N GLY A 515 27.77 13.09 15.21
CA GLY A 515 27.42 11.89 15.97
C GLY A 515 26.05 11.31 15.64
N GLY A 516 25.54 11.55 14.43
CA GLY A 516 24.28 10.96 13.94
C GLY A 516 24.27 9.43 14.03
N LYS A 517 23.08 8.85 14.27
CA LYS A 517 22.89 7.39 14.33
C LYS A 517 23.09 6.71 12.96
N ILE A 518 22.82 7.46 11.89
CA ILE A 518 22.91 7.03 10.50
C ILE A 518 24.12 7.71 9.88
N TRP A 519 24.90 6.97 9.09
CA TRP A 519 26.02 7.55 8.36
C TRP A 519 25.51 8.49 7.26
N ASN A 520 26.30 9.50 6.90
CA ASN A 520 25.93 10.44 5.84
C ASN A 520 26.45 9.99 4.47
N TYR A 521 27.61 9.33 4.44
CA TYR A 521 28.12 8.72 3.22
C TYR A 521 28.98 7.48 3.49
N ILE A 522 29.08 6.61 2.48
CA ILE A 522 30.14 5.61 2.34
C ILE A 522 30.78 5.84 0.96
N SER A 523 32.06 6.19 0.94
CA SER A 523 32.79 6.51 -0.29
C SER A 523 33.85 5.46 -0.61
N TYR A 524 33.85 4.98 -1.85
CA TYR A 524 34.84 4.09 -2.42
C TYR A 524 35.61 4.82 -3.53
N PRO A 525 36.94 4.91 -3.44
CA PRO A 525 37.74 5.58 -4.45
C PRO A 525 37.73 4.81 -5.79
N ALA A 526 37.66 5.54 -6.89
CA ALA A 526 37.79 5.03 -8.26
C ALA A 526 39.04 5.64 -8.93
N SER A 527 39.37 5.22 -10.15
CA SER A 527 40.44 5.78 -10.99
C SER A 527 40.26 7.28 -11.19
N LYS A 528 39.00 7.71 -11.32
CA LYS A 528 38.55 9.11 -11.29
C LYS A 528 37.26 9.18 -10.48
N GLY A 529 37.09 10.23 -9.67
CA GLY A 529 35.89 10.38 -8.85
C GLY A 529 35.79 9.34 -7.73
N ASN A 530 34.56 9.05 -7.28
CA ASN A 530 34.26 8.06 -6.23
C ASN A 530 32.92 7.39 -6.50
N PHE A 531 32.75 6.15 -6.05
CA PHE A 531 31.43 5.55 -5.85
C PHE A 531 30.97 5.87 -4.43
N VAL A 532 29.79 6.45 -4.27
CA VAL A 532 29.35 7.01 -3.01
C VAL A 532 27.93 6.54 -2.72
N ALA A 533 27.75 5.88 -1.58
CA ALA A 533 26.44 5.68 -0.99
C ALA A 533 26.07 6.89 -0.13
N THR A 534 24.89 7.48 -0.30
CA THR A 534 24.33 8.55 0.54
C THR A 534 22.93 8.17 1.02
N THR A 535 22.50 8.76 2.13
CA THR A 535 21.17 8.52 2.72
C THR A 535 20.29 9.76 2.63
N HIS A 536 19.06 9.63 2.16
CA HIS A 536 18.09 10.71 2.05
C HIS A 536 16.74 10.30 2.64
N GLY A 537 16.30 10.94 3.73
CA GLY A 537 14.97 10.70 4.31
C GLY A 537 14.75 9.31 4.94
N VAL A 538 15.82 8.58 5.27
CA VAL A 538 15.74 7.15 5.66
C VAL A 538 15.50 6.89 7.15
N ALA A 539 15.28 7.93 7.94
CA ALA A 539 15.32 7.85 9.40
C ALA A 539 14.26 6.91 9.98
N ASP A 540 13.08 6.87 9.37
CA ASP A 540 11.90 6.19 9.92
C ASP A 540 11.99 4.66 9.82
N TRP A 541 12.78 4.15 8.88
CA TRP A 541 12.92 2.72 8.61
C TRP A 541 14.34 2.18 8.86
N TRP A 542 15.30 3.04 9.21
CA TRP A 542 16.70 2.65 9.38
C TRP A 542 16.91 1.59 10.47
N ASP A 543 16.20 1.69 11.60
CA ASP A 543 16.33 0.73 12.70
C ASP A 543 15.89 -0.69 12.28
N SER A 544 15.02 -0.81 11.27
CA SER A 544 14.54 -2.09 10.74
C SER A 544 15.44 -2.66 9.63
N TYR A 545 15.95 -1.81 8.74
CA TYR A 545 16.63 -2.25 7.50
C TYR A 545 18.10 -1.84 7.38
N GLY A 546 18.65 -1.07 8.32
CA GLY A 546 20.01 -0.51 8.21
C GLY A 546 21.09 -1.57 8.01
N ASP A 547 20.97 -2.73 8.66
CA ASP A 547 21.91 -3.85 8.49
C ASP A 547 21.80 -4.47 7.08
N GLU A 548 20.60 -4.57 6.52
CA GLU A 548 20.36 -5.08 5.17
C GLU A 548 20.89 -4.11 4.12
N VAL A 549 20.70 -2.79 4.31
CA VAL A 549 21.32 -1.74 3.48
C VAL A 549 22.83 -1.91 3.42
N LEU A 550 23.49 -2.10 4.56
CA LEU A 550 24.94 -2.31 4.60
C LEU A 550 25.35 -3.61 3.90
N GLY A 551 24.52 -4.66 3.99
CA GLY A 551 24.69 -5.91 3.24
C GLY A 551 24.62 -5.69 1.72
N ILE A 552 23.62 -4.94 1.24
CA ILE A 552 23.44 -4.58 -0.17
C ILE A 552 24.65 -3.80 -0.69
N ILE A 553 25.08 -2.76 0.03
CA ILE A 553 26.24 -1.93 -0.34
C ILE A 553 27.51 -2.78 -0.40
N THR A 554 27.68 -3.72 0.52
CA THR A 554 28.84 -4.62 0.54
C THR A 554 28.83 -5.60 -0.64
N ALA A 555 27.66 -6.03 -1.09
CA ALA A 555 27.48 -6.93 -2.22
C ALA A 555 27.50 -6.22 -3.58
N ALA A 556 27.40 -4.90 -3.60
CA ALA A 556 27.41 -4.11 -4.82
C ALA A 556 28.73 -4.25 -5.59
N ILE A 557 28.64 -4.20 -6.92
CA ILE A 557 29.79 -4.24 -7.81
C ILE A 557 29.95 -2.85 -8.42
N CYS A 558 31.13 -2.26 -8.23
CA CYS A 558 31.53 -1.01 -8.87
C CYS A 558 32.40 -1.31 -10.09
N THR A 559 31.96 -0.86 -11.27
CA THR A 559 32.70 -0.99 -12.52
C THR A 559 33.59 0.23 -12.69
N ASP A 560 34.89 0.03 -12.86
CA ASP A 560 35.89 1.05 -13.17
C ASP A 560 36.82 0.50 -14.26
N THR A 561 36.54 0.85 -15.52
CA THR A 561 37.26 0.30 -16.69
C THR A 561 38.35 1.23 -17.23
N ILE A 562 38.52 2.40 -16.63
CA ILE A 562 39.56 3.34 -17.03
C ILE A 562 40.88 2.91 -16.38
N VAL A 563 41.74 2.29 -17.18
CA VAL A 563 43.12 1.98 -16.79
C VAL A 563 43.97 3.23 -17.05
N ASP A 564 44.60 3.76 -16.00
CA ASP A 564 45.58 4.86 -16.08
C ASP A 564 46.73 4.59 -17.07
#